data_AF-A0A972SQE1-F1
#
_entry.id   AF-A0A972SQE1-F1
#
_cell.length_a   1.000
_cell.length_b   1.000
_cell.length_c   1.000
_cell.angle_alpha   90.00
_cell.angle_beta   90.00
_cell.angle_gamma   90.00
#
_symmetry.space_group_name_H-M   'P 1'
#
loop_
_entity.id
_entity.type
_entity.pdbx_description
1 polymer ?
#
loop_
_entity_poly.entity_id
_entity_poly.type
_entity_poly.pdbx_seq_one_letter_code
_entity_poly.pdbx_strand_id
1 'polypeptide(L)'
;MSDLFYLQDSRSYVGNDVLWWAWHGKGYTTDLRKAHVYTKAEAQAMHDARETDIPWPKDYIDAKTRPAVDMQYIKRKEVTRSGIRLAQPRKAPAYKFHCSGCGRFLNDVDRYSQNCSNCGADNRP
;
A
#
# COMPACT_ATOMS: atom_id res chain seq x y z
N MET A 1 31.99 -4.74 -16.28
CA MET A 1 30.99 -4.76 -15.20
C MET A 1 31.57 -3.93 -14.08
N SER A 2 30.82 -2.95 -13.57
CA SER A 2 31.27 -2.16 -12.42
C SER A 2 31.28 -3.03 -11.15
N ASP A 3 32.31 -2.89 -10.31
CA ASP A 3 32.39 -3.56 -8.98
C ASP A 3 31.54 -2.83 -7.92
N LEU A 4 30.40 -2.29 -8.36
CA LEU A 4 29.50 -1.46 -7.56
C LEU A 4 28.18 -2.20 -7.35
N PHE A 5 27.59 -2.00 -6.18
CA PHE A 5 26.42 -2.74 -5.72
C PHE A 5 25.40 -1.81 -5.08
N TYR A 6 24.13 -2.14 -5.26
CA TYR A 6 23.04 -1.67 -4.41
C TYR A 6 22.75 -2.73 -3.34
N LEU A 7 22.41 -2.29 -2.13
CA LEU A 7 21.94 -3.19 -1.07
C LEU A 7 20.42 -3.11 -0.94
N GLN A 8 19.76 -4.24 -1.16
CA GLN A 8 18.32 -4.40 -0.91
C GLN A 8 18.09 -4.77 0.56
N ASP A 9 17.09 -4.17 1.21
CA ASP A 9 16.46 -4.77 2.38
C ASP A 9 15.34 -5.72 1.93
N SER A 10 15.56 -7.03 2.07
CA SER A 10 14.63 -8.07 1.59
C SER A 10 13.45 -8.34 2.51
N ARG A 11 13.36 -7.69 3.68
CA ARG A 11 12.28 -7.95 4.66
C ARG A 11 10.91 -7.47 4.19
N SER A 12 10.85 -6.55 3.23
CA SER A 12 9.59 -6.02 2.72
C SER A 12 9.74 -5.39 1.33
N TYR A 13 8.59 -5.14 0.69
CA TYR A 13 8.47 -4.43 -0.57
C TYR A 13 7.49 -3.26 -0.40
N VAL A 14 7.65 -2.22 -1.21
CA VAL A 14 6.63 -1.16 -1.35
C VAL A 14 5.83 -1.47 -2.62
N GLY A 15 4.73 -2.19 -2.45
CA GLY A 15 3.99 -2.76 -3.59
C GLY A 15 4.89 -3.75 -4.34
N ASN A 16 5.25 -3.41 -5.58
CA ASN A 16 6.12 -4.22 -6.43
C ASN A 16 7.59 -3.72 -6.44
N ASP A 17 7.90 -2.67 -5.70
CA ASP A 17 9.21 -2.01 -5.75
C ASP A 17 10.12 -2.46 -4.60
N VAL A 18 11.40 -2.66 -4.94
CA VAL A 18 12.47 -3.08 -4.01
C VAL A 18 12.88 -1.92 -3.10
N LEU A 19 13.14 -2.22 -1.83
CA LEU A 19 13.70 -1.26 -0.87
C LEU A 19 15.22 -1.32 -0.87
N TRP A 20 15.85 -0.19 -1.15
CA TRP A 20 17.30 -0.01 -1.17
C TRP A 20 17.77 0.77 0.04
N TRP A 21 18.95 0.46 0.56
CA TRP A 21 19.60 1.31 1.56
C TRP A 21 19.86 2.71 0.99
N ALA A 22 19.35 3.74 1.66
CA ALA A 22 19.51 5.12 1.23
C ALA A 22 20.89 5.68 1.65
N TRP A 23 21.44 6.57 0.83
CA TRP A 23 22.67 7.28 1.15
C TRP A 23 22.57 8.06 2.47
N HIS A 24 23.68 8.14 3.21
CA HIS A 24 23.79 8.76 4.55
C HIS A 24 22.89 8.16 5.64
N GLY A 25 22.59 6.87 5.58
CA GLY A 25 21.82 6.19 6.63
C GLY A 25 20.39 6.71 6.75
N LYS A 26 19.83 7.29 5.69
CA LYS A 26 18.46 7.86 5.66
C LYS A 26 17.37 6.78 5.52
N GLY A 27 17.60 5.60 6.09
CA GLY A 27 16.69 4.45 6.01
C GLY A 27 16.68 3.79 4.64
N TYR A 28 15.48 3.48 4.15
CA TYR A 28 15.26 2.75 2.90
C TYR A 28 14.55 3.62 1.85
N THR A 29 14.79 3.35 0.57
CA THR A 29 14.17 4.06 -0.54
C THR A 29 13.90 3.15 -1.72
N THR A 30 12.85 3.44 -2.49
CA THR A 30 12.60 2.81 -3.80
C THR A 30 13.23 3.60 -4.96
N ASP A 31 13.75 4.81 -4.68
CA ASP A 31 14.39 5.68 -5.67
C ASP A 31 15.90 5.40 -5.73
N LEU A 32 16.36 4.71 -6.78
CA LEU A 32 17.77 4.37 -6.97
C LEU A 32 18.71 5.58 -7.01
N ARG A 33 18.22 6.79 -7.32
CA ARG A 33 19.03 8.02 -7.28
C ARG A 33 19.40 8.44 -5.87
N LYS A 34 18.67 7.92 -4.88
CA LYS A 34 18.89 8.14 -3.44
C LYS A 34 19.47 6.89 -2.76
N ALA A 35 19.61 5.79 -3.47
CA ALA A 35 20.22 4.58 -2.95
C ALA A 35 21.74 4.77 -2.79
N HIS A 36 22.29 4.24 -1.71
CA HIS A 36 23.74 4.18 -1.52
C HIS A 36 24.34 3.15 -2.47
N VAL A 37 25.49 3.49 -3.05
CA VAL A 37 26.25 2.60 -3.93
C VAL A 37 27.48 2.14 -3.17
N TYR A 38 27.58 0.84 -2.99
CA TYR A 38 28.62 0.19 -2.22
C TYR A 38 29.68 -0.40 -3.15
N THR A 39 30.92 -0.44 -2.69
CA THR A 39 31.93 -1.34 -3.27
C THR A 39 31.58 -2.79 -2.94
N LYS A 40 32.16 -3.73 -3.69
CA LYS A 40 32.00 -5.18 -3.41
C LYS A 40 32.31 -5.56 -1.96
N ALA A 41 33.40 -5.02 -1.39
CA ALA A 41 33.82 -5.35 -0.03
C ALA A 41 32.82 -4.85 1.02
N GLU A 42 32.34 -3.60 0.88
CA GLU A 42 31.33 -3.04 1.79
C GLU A 42 30.00 -3.78 1.67
N ALA A 43 29.57 -4.09 0.44
CA ALA A 43 28.34 -4.82 0.19
C ALA A 43 28.37 -6.23 0.80
N GLN A 44 29.50 -6.94 0.68
CA GLN A 44 29.69 -8.24 1.32
C GLN A 44 29.69 -8.11 2.84
N ALA A 45 30.41 -7.15 3.41
CA ALA A 45 30.45 -6.96 4.86
C ALA A 45 29.06 -6.66 5.45
N MET A 46 28.24 -5.88 4.75
CA MET A 46 26.85 -5.61 5.14
C MET A 46 26.00 -6.88 5.11
N HIS A 47 26.13 -7.70 4.05
CA HIS A 47 25.41 -8.97 3.94
C HIS A 47 25.82 -9.97 5.02
N ASP A 48 27.12 -10.07 5.30
CA ASP A 48 27.66 -10.94 6.36
C ASP A 48 27.16 -10.51 7.75
N ALA A 49 26.98 -9.21 7.97
CA ALA A 49 26.41 -8.67 9.20
C ALA A 49 24.90 -8.88 9.30
N ARG A 50 24.19 -8.92 8.17
CA ARG A 50 22.74 -9.08 8.12
C ARG A 50 22.28 -9.72 6.81
N GLU A 51 21.86 -10.99 6.90
CA GLU A 51 21.47 -11.82 5.74
C GLU A 51 20.37 -11.21 4.85
N THR A 52 19.51 -10.35 5.42
CA THR A 52 18.43 -9.71 4.66
C THR A 52 18.92 -8.58 3.76
N ASP A 53 20.15 -8.09 3.96
CA ASP A 53 20.76 -7.04 3.16
C ASP A 53 21.42 -7.69 1.93
N ILE A 54 20.69 -7.79 0.83
CA ILE A 54 21.11 -8.55 -0.36
C ILE A 54 21.85 -7.63 -1.33
N PRO A 55 23.13 -7.91 -1.66
CA PRO A 55 23.90 -7.11 -2.60
C PRO A 55 23.54 -7.47 -4.05
N TRP A 56 23.21 -6.46 -4.84
CA TRP A 56 22.90 -6.59 -6.26
C TRP A 56 23.88 -5.79 -7.11
N PRO A 57 24.46 -6.37 -8.18
CA PRO A 57 25.33 -5.61 -9.08
C PRO A 57 24.60 -4.39 -9.65
N LYS A 58 25.23 -3.22 -9.58
CA LYS A 58 24.64 -1.95 -10.00
C LYS A 58 24.19 -2.00 -11.46
N ASP A 59 25.05 -2.49 -12.35
CA ASP A 59 24.74 -2.61 -13.79
C ASP A 59 23.51 -3.51 -14.04
N TYR A 60 23.33 -4.56 -13.23
CA TYR A 60 22.20 -5.49 -13.36
C TYR A 60 20.86 -4.83 -13.00
N ILE A 61 20.87 -3.96 -11.98
CA ILE A 61 19.69 -3.24 -11.50
C ILE A 61 19.38 -2.03 -12.37
N ASP A 62 20.39 -1.26 -12.76
CA ASP A 62 20.22 -0.10 -13.66
C ASP A 62 19.59 -0.53 -15.00
N ALA A 63 19.91 -1.72 -15.51
CA ALA A 63 19.30 -2.27 -16.73
C ALA A 63 17.81 -2.67 -16.57
N LYS A 64 17.30 -2.76 -15.35
CA LYS A 64 15.92 -3.20 -15.03
C LYS A 64 15.07 -2.11 -14.38
N THR A 65 15.68 -0.98 -14.04
CA THR A 65 14.95 0.09 -13.38
C THR A 65 13.98 0.77 -14.34
N ARG A 66 12.86 1.22 -13.79
CA ARG A 66 11.84 1.99 -14.51
C ARG A 66 11.48 3.23 -13.69
N PRO A 67 11.12 4.35 -14.33
CA PRO A 67 10.56 5.49 -13.61
C PRO A 67 9.30 5.08 -12.83
N ALA A 68 9.20 5.56 -11.59
CA ALA A 68 8.04 5.38 -10.73
C ALA A 68 7.71 6.71 -10.04
N VAL A 69 6.42 6.92 -9.71
CA VAL A 69 5.95 8.09 -8.97
C VAL A 69 5.66 7.68 -7.53
N ASP A 70 6.38 8.28 -6.59
CA ASP A 70 6.11 8.10 -5.17
C ASP A 70 4.81 8.80 -4.79
N MET A 71 3.90 8.05 -4.16
CA MET A 71 2.60 8.57 -3.76
C MET A 71 2.69 9.72 -2.73
N GLN A 72 3.80 9.82 -2.00
CA GLN A 72 4.02 10.89 -1.02
C GLN A 72 4.23 12.26 -1.68
N TYR A 73 4.64 12.29 -2.95
CA TYR A 73 4.85 13.54 -3.70
C TYR A 73 3.61 14.01 -4.44
N ILE A 74 2.53 13.22 -4.50
CA ILE A 74 1.30 13.60 -5.20
C ILE A 74 0.21 14.01 -4.23
N LYS A 75 -0.50 15.09 -4.56
CA LYS A 75 -1.68 15.53 -3.82
C LYS A 75 -2.89 15.55 -4.75
N ARG A 76 -3.88 14.69 -4.49
CA ARG A 76 -5.13 14.64 -5.29
C ARG A 76 -5.87 15.98 -5.34
N LYS A 77 -5.72 16.83 -4.32
CA LYS A 77 -6.30 18.20 -4.28
C LYS A 77 -5.69 19.13 -5.33
N GLU A 78 -4.47 18.87 -5.79
CA GLU A 78 -3.84 19.69 -6.83
C GLU A 78 -4.40 19.33 -8.22
N VAL A 79 -4.89 18.11 -8.41
CA VAL A 79 -5.58 17.70 -9.65
C VAL A 79 -6.84 18.52 -9.88
N THR A 80 -7.60 18.86 -8.84
CA THR A 80 -8.80 19.69 -9.02
C THR A 80 -8.48 21.12 -9.45
N ARG A 81 -7.23 21.60 -9.24
CA ARG A 81 -6.78 22.91 -9.73
C ARG A 81 -6.58 22.95 -11.24
N SER A 82 -6.42 21.79 -11.90
CA SER A 82 -6.33 21.71 -13.36
C SER A 82 -7.70 21.74 -14.06
N GLY A 83 -8.80 21.91 -13.31
CA GLY A 83 -10.16 21.90 -13.84
C GLY A 83 -10.78 20.51 -13.94
N ILE A 84 -10.04 19.44 -13.63
CA ILE A 84 -10.56 18.07 -13.60
C ILE A 84 -11.46 17.87 -12.38
N ARG A 85 -12.71 17.44 -12.62
CA ARG A 85 -13.65 17.05 -11.56
C ARG A 85 -13.51 15.56 -11.26
N LEU A 86 -13.10 15.23 -10.04
CA LEU A 86 -13.03 13.84 -9.58
C LEU A 86 -14.43 13.30 -9.29
N ALA A 87 -14.75 12.12 -9.84
CA ALA A 87 -15.99 11.43 -9.50
C ALA A 87 -16.00 11.06 -8.01
N GLN A 88 -17.11 11.35 -7.33
CA GLN A 88 -17.28 10.93 -5.94
C GLN A 88 -17.67 9.46 -5.89
N PRO A 89 -17.13 8.68 -4.93
CA PRO A 89 -17.58 7.31 -4.73
C PRO A 89 -19.08 7.32 -4.41
N ARG A 90 -19.86 6.55 -5.17
CA ARG A 90 -21.28 6.36 -4.88
C ARG A 90 -21.37 5.64 -3.54
N LYS A 91 -22.01 6.26 -2.55
CA LYS A 91 -22.31 5.57 -1.29
C LYS A 91 -23.16 4.34 -1.62
N ALA A 92 -22.74 3.17 -1.13
CA ALA A 92 -23.57 1.98 -1.23
C ALA A 92 -24.94 2.28 -0.60
N PRO A 93 -26.05 1.85 -1.22
CA PRO A 93 -27.35 2.02 -0.60
C PRO A 93 -27.34 1.31 0.76
N ALA A 94 -27.99 1.93 1.75
CA ALA A 94 -28.17 1.28 3.04
C ALA A 94 -28.89 -0.06 2.83
N TYR A 95 -28.36 -1.13 3.43
CA TYR A 95 -29.01 -2.42 3.41
C TYR A 95 -30.33 -2.32 4.18
N LYS A 96 -31.45 -2.57 3.49
CA LYS A 96 -32.78 -2.56 4.09
C LYS A 96 -33.27 -3.99 4.14
N PHE A 97 -33.65 -4.45 5.33
CA PHE A 97 -34.19 -5.78 5.53
C PHE A 97 -35.72 -5.72 5.60
N HIS A 98 -36.42 -6.73 5.09
CA HIS A 98 -37.87 -6.84 5.27
C HIS A 98 -38.17 -7.79 6.42
N CYS A 99 -39.05 -7.38 7.32
CA CYS A 99 -39.56 -8.27 8.36
C CYS A 99 -40.19 -9.52 7.72
N SER A 100 -39.78 -10.71 8.17
CA SER A 100 -40.28 -12.00 7.71
C SER A 100 -41.78 -12.21 7.97
N GLY A 101 -42.33 -11.57 9.00
CA GLY A 101 -43.74 -11.68 9.37
C GLY A 101 -44.66 -10.72 8.64
N CYS A 102 -44.30 -9.43 8.55
CA CYS A 102 -45.19 -8.39 8.02
C CYS A 102 -44.64 -7.61 6.82
N GLY A 103 -43.45 -7.93 6.33
CA GLY A 103 -42.83 -7.27 5.17
C GLY A 103 -42.35 -5.84 5.42
N ARG A 104 -42.55 -5.27 6.62
CA ARG A 104 -42.09 -3.91 6.95
C ARG A 104 -40.57 -3.82 6.87
N PHE A 105 -40.07 -2.69 6.36
CA PHE A 105 -38.64 -2.39 6.39
C PHE A 105 -38.12 -2.27 7.82
N LEU A 106 -37.08 -3.04 8.12
CA LEU A 106 -36.29 -2.97 9.34
C LEU A 106 -34.94 -2.32 9.01
N ASN A 107 -34.46 -1.50 9.95
CA ASN A 107 -33.06 -1.09 9.97
C ASN A 107 -32.20 -2.29 10.35
N ASP A 108 -31.00 -2.38 9.80
CA ASP A 108 -30.08 -3.49 10.08
C ASP A 108 -29.72 -3.57 11.57
N VAL A 109 -29.51 -2.43 12.23
CA VAL A 109 -29.27 -2.40 13.69
C VAL A 109 -30.47 -2.93 14.48
N ASP A 110 -31.68 -2.48 14.15
CA ASP A 110 -32.91 -2.90 14.84
C ASP A 110 -33.14 -4.40 14.73
N ARG A 111 -32.78 -4.99 13.58
CA ARG A 111 -32.86 -6.43 13.34
C ARG A 111 -32.09 -7.25 14.38
N TYR A 112 -30.96 -6.78 14.90
CA TYR A 112 -30.15 -7.52 15.88
C TYR A 112 -30.63 -7.35 17.32
N SER A 113 -31.23 -6.21 17.64
CA SER A 113 -31.50 -5.82 19.03
C SER A 113 -32.94 -6.03 19.47
N GLN A 114 -33.90 -6.06 18.54
CA GLN A 114 -35.32 -6.10 18.88
C GLN A 114 -36.15 -6.90 17.87
N ASN A 115 -37.26 -7.45 18.36
CA ASN A 115 -38.29 -8.01 17.49
C ASN A 115 -38.94 -6.90 16.67
N CYS A 116 -39.62 -7.27 15.58
CA CYS A 116 -40.34 -6.32 14.74
C CYS A 116 -41.36 -5.54 15.58
N SER A 117 -41.22 -4.23 15.63
CA SER A 117 -42.11 -3.34 16.38
C SER A 117 -43.57 -3.35 15.89
N ASN A 118 -43.81 -3.84 14.68
CA ASN A 118 -45.15 -3.93 14.10
C ASN A 118 -45.87 -5.25 14.38
N CYS A 119 -45.18 -6.39 14.21
CA CYS A 119 -45.81 -7.71 14.29
C CYS A 119 -45.16 -8.66 15.29
N GLY A 120 -44.15 -8.21 16.03
CA GLY A 120 -43.44 -9.01 17.03
C GLY A 120 -42.54 -10.12 16.48
N ALA A 121 -42.43 -10.27 15.15
CA ALA A 121 -41.61 -11.31 14.55
C ALA A 121 -40.12 -11.11 14.87
N ASP A 122 -39.44 -12.19 15.24
CA ASP A 122 -37.99 -12.21 15.39
C ASP A 122 -37.33 -12.27 14.02
N ASN A 123 -36.47 -11.30 13.74
CA ASN A 123 -35.79 -11.15 12.47
C ASN A 123 -34.27 -11.26 12.61
N ARG A 124 -33.76 -11.56 13.81
CA ARG A 124 -32.33 -11.74 14.05
C ARG A 124 -31.76 -12.85 13.15
N PRO A 125 -30.53 -12.70 12.61
CA PRO A 125 -29.88 -13.77 11.85
C PRO A 125 -29.68 -15.05 12.66
#